data_AF-A0AAU9W6U3-F1
#
_entry.id   AF-A0AAU9W6U3-F1
#
_cell.length_a   1.000
_cell.length_b   1.000
_cell.length_c   1.000
_cell.angle_alpha   90.00
_cell.angle_beta   90.00
_cell.angle_gamma   90.00
#
_symmetry.space_group_name_H-M   'P 1'
#
loop_
_entity.id
_entity.type
_entity.pdbx_description
1 polymer ?
#
loop_
_entity_poly.entity_id
_entity_poly.type
_entity_poly.pdbx_seq_one_letter_code
_entity_poly.pdbx_strand_id
1 'polypeptide(L)'
;MRFATVLLVAIMLMVMVELSETRRRGGGGRSGGSRGSRGSRSSRSRSRSGRSSSKPKITKYTPIKATSVRSPVIVKQTKVGSRSSTFKRVVFAYAVYRYAPSNAPVYRQGYPMYRSYVSIPKKRAVRVTFERERLLDDKGDLCLDTSAGSQTVKEGIDDHLVDLRTTVKYKNGETKTLHGVGKTVSLEDIKDQDFEVVSLASYDIIIVPETTCTKVEKTVKGTMVTMYEKNPNGSKRLNINNILLSIVIMLLMFMN
;
A
#
# COMPACT_ATOMS: atom_id res chain seq x y z
N MET A 1 43.87 -3.48 29.56
CA MET A 1 42.81 -4.10 28.73
C MET A 1 41.80 -3.11 28.15
N ARG A 2 41.65 -1.87 28.64
CA ARG A 2 40.60 -0.92 28.18
C ARG A 2 40.91 -0.16 26.88
N PHE A 3 42.18 -0.02 26.49
CA PHE A 3 42.55 0.72 25.26
C PHE A 3 42.44 -0.14 24.00
N ALA A 4 42.87 -1.40 24.06
CA ALA A 4 42.79 -2.33 22.93
C ALA A 4 41.35 -2.63 22.51
N THR A 5 40.44 -2.70 23.48
CA THR A 5 39.02 -2.93 23.27
C THR A 5 38.33 -1.72 22.62
N VAL A 6 38.64 -0.50 23.08
CA VAL A 6 38.13 0.75 22.48
C VAL A 6 38.65 0.92 21.04
N LEU A 7 39.92 0.57 20.79
CA LEU A 7 40.51 0.62 19.46
C LEU A 7 39.82 -0.37 18.50
N LEU A 8 39.53 -1.60 18.96
CA LEU A 8 38.81 -2.61 18.16
C LEU A 8 37.38 -2.18 17.82
N VAL A 9 36.65 -1.60 18.78
CA VAL A 9 35.30 -1.06 18.54
C VAL A 9 35.35 0.10 17.54
N ALA A 10 36.34 0.99 17.64
CA ALA A 10 36.52 2.10 16.71
C ALA A 10 36.86 1.61 15.28
N ILE A 11 37.71 0.60 15.15
CA ILE A 11 38.06 -0.01 13.85
C ILE A 11 36.83 -0.69 13.22
N MET A 12 36.04 -1.44 14.01
CA MET A 12 34.81 -2.06 13.52
C MET A 12 33.77 -1.03 13.06
N LEU A 13 33.64 0.10 13.77
CA LEU A 13 32.77 1.20 13.36
C LEU A 13 33.26 1.88 12.07
N MET A 14 34.57 2.03 11.88
CA MET A 14 35.15 2.60 10.64
C MET A 14 34.96 1.67 9.43
N VAL A 15 35.16 0.35 9.61
CA VAL A 15 34.92 -0.65 8.55
C VAL A 15 33.44 -0.70 8.14
N MET A 16 32.53 -0.50 9.10
CA MET A 16 31.09 -0.38 8.84
C MET A 16 30.73 0.86 8.01
N VAL A 17 31.45 1.96 8.20
CA VAL A 17 31.30 3.18 7.39
C VAL A 17 31.86 2.97 5.98
N GLU A 18 33.06 2.39 5.83
CA GLU A 18 33.67 2.17 4.51
C GLU A 18 32.91 1.13 3.65
N LEU A 19 32.40 0.05 4.23
CA LEU A 19 31.54 -0.91 3.52
C LEU A 19 30.20 -0.29 3.09
N SER A 20 29.77 0.79 3.75
CA SER A 20 28.57 1.54 3.37
C SER A 20 28.82 2.64 2.33
N GLU A 21 30.07 3.12 2.23
CA GLU A 21 30.49 4.19 1.32
C GLU A 21 31.07 3.69 -0.02
N THR A 22 31.47 2.42 -0.12
CA THR A 22 32.04 1.83 -1.36
C THR A 22 31.08 1.75 -2.56
N ARG A 23 29.87 2.31 -2.48
CA ARG A 23 28.96 2.46 -3.63
C ARG A 23 28.65 3.90 -4.06
N ARG A 24 29.36 4.93 -3.57
CA ARG A 24 29.21 6.30 -4.11
C ARG A 24 30.54 7.06 -4.19
N ARG A 25 31.30 6.81 -5.26
CA ARG A 25 32.21 7.83 -5.80
C ARG A 25 31.40 8.80 -6.66
N GLY A 26 31.37 10.06 -6.25
CA GLY A 26 30.82 11.14 -7.06
C GLY A 26 30.58 12.44 -6.29
N GLY A 27 31.65 13.22 -6.13
CA GLY A 27 31.55 14.67 -5.95
C GLY A 27 31.75 15.20 -4.53
N GLY A 28 33.01 15.21 -4.07
CA GLY A 28 33.46 16.14 -3.05
C GLY A 28 33.60 17.55 -3.61
N GLY A 29 33.39 18.54 -2.77
CA GLY A 29 33.61 19.96 -3.09
C GLY A 29 33.51 20.82 -1.84
N ARG A 30 34.63 20.94 -1.12
CA ARG A 30 34.89 21.93 -0.06
C ARG A 30 35.83 23.00 -0.64
N SER A 31 35.42 24.26 -0.57
CA SER A 31 36.23 25.50 -0.51
C SER A 31 35.23 26.67 -0.43
N GLY A 32 35.38 27.77 0.29
CA GLY A 32 36.47 28.41 1.01
C GLY A 32 36.33 29.94 0.76
N GLY A 33 36.47 30.77 1.80
CA GLY A 33 36.96 32.16 1.67
C GLY A 33 35.98 33.33 1.40
N SER A 34 35.56 33.97 2.50
CA SER A 34 35.54 35.41 2.86
C SER A 34 35.77 36.59 1.88
N ARG A 35 35.03 37.68 2.17
CA ARG A 35 35.31 39.17 2.07
C ARG A 35 35.05 39.92 0.75
N GLY A 36 34.38 41.09 0.85
CA GLY A 36 34.58 42.24 -0.06
C GLY A 36 33.34 43.10 -0.36
N SER A 37 33.38 44.38 0.00
CA SER A 37 32.31 45.38 -0.05
C SER A 37 32.17 46.15 -1.39
N ARG A 38 31.02 46.86 -1.53
CA ARG A 38 30.75 48.13 -2.28
C ARG A 38 30.66 48.11 -3.83
N GLY A 39 29.51 48.61 -4.33
CA GLY A 39 29.48 49.72 -5.29
C GLY A 39 29.21 49.45 -6.78
N SER A 40 27.94 49.55 -7.17
CA SER A 40 27.35 50.19 -8.38
C SER A 40 28.14 50.29 -9.73
N ARG A 41 27.61 49.68 -10.81
CA ARG A 41 27.04 50.35 -12.01
C ARG A 41 26.83 49.42 -13.24
N SER A 42 25.64 49.56 -13.82
CA SER A 42 25.13 49.36 -15.19
C SER A 42 25.53 48.18 -16.09
N SER A 43 24.46 47.58 -16.64
CA SER A 43 24.25 47.16 -18.03
C SER A 43 25.06 45.98 -18.59
N ARG A 44 24.43 44.80 -18.58
CA ARG A 44 24.04 44.08 -19.82
C ARG A 44 23.27 42.82 -19.43
N SER A 45 21.97 42.84 -19.67
CA SER A 45 21.08 41.69 -19.66
C SER A 45 21.57 40.67 -20.69
N ARG A 46 22.39 39.72 -20.24
CA ARG A 46 22.60 38.45 -20.94
C ARG A 46 21.72 37.41 -20.26
N SER A 47 20.57 37.18 -20.86
CA SER A 47 19.67 36.05 -20.63
C SER A 47 20.46 34.75 -20.79
N ARG A 48 21.10 34.32 -19.70
CA ARG A 48 21.57 32.94 -19.57
C ARG A 48 20.36 32.11 -19.21
N SER A 49 19.72 31.53 -20.22
CA SER A 49 18.86 30.36 -20.07
C SER A 49 19.72 29.17 -19.60
N GLY A 50 20.23 29.25 -18.38
CA GLY A 50 20.76 28.13 -17.64
C GLY A 50 19.57 27.26 -17.28
N ARG A 51 19.21 26.35 -18.18
CA ARG A 51 18.21 25.31 -17.97
C ARG A 51 18.76 24.36 -16.90
N SER A 52 18.69 24.82 -15.66
CA SER A 52 18.76 24.02 -14.46
C SER A 52 17.74 22.90 -14.63
N SER A 53 18.21 21.71 -15.01
CA SER A 53 17.39 20.50 -14.90
C SER A 53 17.34 20.13 -13.43
N SER A 54 16.67 20.97 -12.63
CA SER A 54 16.39 20.68 -11.23
C SER A 54 15.35 19.57 -11.19
N LYS A 55 15.76 18.33 -11.50
CA LYS A 55 14.97 17.16 -11.17
C LYS A 55 14.60 17.29 -9.69
N PRO A 56 13.30 17.20 -9.33
CA PRO A 56 12.88 17.37 -7.95
C PRO A 56 13.69 16.46 -7.04
N LYS A 57 14.25 17.03 -5.96
CA LYS A 57 15.03 16.27 -5.00
C LYS A 57 14.16 15.18 -4.38
N ILE A 58 14.53 13.91 -4.57
CA ILE A 58 13.82 12.79 -3.95
C ILE A 58 14.14 12.78 -2.45
N THR A 59 13.10 12.95 -1.64
CA THR A 59 13.12 12.87 -0.18
C THR A 59 12.49 11.56 0.31
N LYS A 60 12.69 11.23 1.59
CA LYS A 60 12.06 10.06 2.26
C LYS A 60 10.52 10.04 2.17
N TYR A 61 9.87 11.15 1.85
CA TYR A 61 8.40 11.24 1.70
C TYR A 61 7.95 11.46 0.26
N THR A 62 8.89 11.50 -0.69
CA THR A 62 8.54 11.61 -2.10
C THR A 62 7.77 10.35 -2.50
N PRO A 63 6.56 10.45 -3.07
CA PRO A 63 5.82 9.28 -3.54
C PRO A 63 6.61 8.47 -4.55
N ILE A 64 6.46 7.15 -4.52
CA ILE A 64 6.99 6.28 -5.57
C ILE A 64 5.97 6.29 -6.72
N LYS A 65 6.42 6.69 -7.92
CA LYS A 65 5.56 6.68 -9.11
C LYS A 65 5.19 5.24 -9.47
N ALA A 66 3.90 4.99 -9.66
CA ALA A 66 3.43 3.71 -10.15
C ALA A 66 3.58 3.62 -11.67
N THR A 67 4.53 2.80 -12.12
CA THR A 67 4.75 2.49 -13.54
C THR A 67 4.07 1.19 -13.95
N SER A 68 3.75 0.32 -12.99
CA SER A 68 3.00 -0.92 -13.18
C SER A 68 2.15 -1.23 -11.94
N VAL A 69 1.28 -2.24 -12.05
CA VAL A 69 0.45 -2.71 -10.92
C VAL A 69 1.30 -3.22 -9.74
N ARG A 70 2.54 -3.65 -10.03
CA ARG A 70 3.51 -4.17 -9.06
C ARG A 70 4.40 -3.09 -8.45
N SER A 71 4.30 -1.83 -8.89
CA SER A 71 5.15 -0.77 -8.36
C SER A 71 4.97 -0.62 -6.85
N PRO A 72 6.07 -0.60 -6.07
CA PRO A 72 6.02 -0.50 -4.62
C PRO A 72 5.49 0.86 -4.20
N VAL A 73 5.11 0.95 -2.93
CA VAL A 73 4.53 2.17 -2.35
C VAL A 73 5.18 2.50 -1.02
N ILE A 74 5.03 3.74 -0.58
CA ILE A 74 5.28 4.12 0.81
C ILE A 74 3.97 4.18 1.60
N VAL A 75 4.03 4.06 2.93
CA VAL A 75 2.84 4.14 3.81
C VAL A 75 1.99 5.39 3.54
N LYS A 76 2.60 6.54 3.24
CA LYS A 76 1.87 7.79 2.93
C LYS A 76 1.01 7.70 1.65
N GLN A 77 1.28 6.75 0.75
CA GLN A 77 0.50 6.52 -0.46
C GLN A 77 -0.67 5.53 -0.26
N THR A 78 -0.82 4.98 0.95
CA THR A 78 -1.84 3.96 1.24
C THR A 78 -2.89 4.46 2.21
N LYS A 79 -4.09 3.88 2.14
CA LYS A 79 -5.17 4.03 3.12
C LYS A 79 -5.37 2.75 3.92
N VAL A 80 -5.86 2.90 5.14
CA VAL A 80 -6.31 1.75 5.95
C VAL A 80 -7.75 1.43 5.54
N GLY A 81 -8.04 0.17 5.23
CA GLY A 81 -9.43 -0.26 5.03
C GLY A 81 -10.18 -0.27 6.36
N SER A 82 -11.29 0.46 6.46
CA SER A 82 -12.10 0.45 7.67
C SER A 82 -12.95 -0.82 7.73
N ARG A 83 -12.95 -1.50 8.89
CA ARG A 83 -13.87 -2.61 9.16
C ARG A 83 -15.33 -2.17 9.24
N SER A 84 -15.62 -0.96 9.71
CA SER A 84 -17.01 -0.47 9.77
C SER A 84 -17.65 -0.36 8.38
N SER A 85 -16.84 -0.16 7.33
CA SER A 85 -17.31 -0.08 5.96
C SER A 85 -17.82 -1.41 5.38
N THR A 86 -17.68 -2.53 6.10
CA THR A 86 -18.27 -3.82 5.68
C THR A 86 -19.77 -3.89 5.94
N PHE A 87 -20.31 -3.07 6.84
CA PHE A 87 -21.72 -3.02 7.25
C PHE A 87 -22.47 -1.88 6.56
N LYS A 88 -22.15 -1.60 5.29
CA LYS A 88 -22.80 -0.52 4.53
C LYS A 88 -24.25 -0.87 4.20
N ARG A 89 -25.15 0.11 4.35
CA ARG A 89 -26.56 0.01 3.94
C ARG A 89 -26.79 0.36 2.47
N VAL A 90 -25.84 1.05 1.85
CA VAL A 90 -25.94 1.45 0.44
C VAL A 90 -25.09 0.53 -0.43
N VAL A 91 -25.73 -0.08 -1.42
CA VAL A 91 -25.16 -1.05 -2.36
C VAL A 91 -25.49 -0.62 -3.78
N PHE A 92 -24.60 -0.85 -4.73
CA PHE A 92 -24.88 -0.52 -6.13
C PHE A 92 -25.67 -1.65 -6.79
N ALA A 93 -26.71 -1.28 -7.56
CA ALA A 93 -27.40 -2.21 -8.45
C ALA A 93 -26.40 -2.89 -9.39
N TYR A 94 -25.56 -2.07 -10.02
CA TYR A 94 -24.40 -2.50 -10.78
C TYR A 94 -23.34 -1.40 -10.79
N ALA A 95 -22.12 -1.72 -10.38
CA ALA A 95 -20.99 -0.81 -10.48
C ALA A 95 -19.72 -1.56 -10.90
N VAL A 96 -18.95 -0.98 -11.80
CA VAL A 96 -17.64 -1.51 -12.24
C VAL A 96 -16.64 -0.37 -12.27
N TYR A 97 -15.53 -0.54 -11.55
CA TYR A 97 -14.41 0.40 -11.54
C TYR A 97 -13.15 -0.31 -12.03
N ARG A 98 -12.48 0.28 -13.03
CA ARG A 98 -11.19 -0.17 -13.56
C ARG A 98 -10.17 0.94 -13.35
N TYR A 99 -9.07 0.62 -12.68
CA TYR A 99 -8.06 1.61 -12.35
C TYR A 99 -6.76 1.37 -13.12
N ALA A 100 -6.20 2.46 -13.64
CA ALA A 100 -4.83 2.45 -14.13
C ALA A 100 -3.85 2.36 -12.95
N PRO A 101 -2.62 1.86 -13.14
CA PRO A 101 -1.66 1.78 -12.05
C PRO A 101 -1.41 3.11 -11.32
N SER A 102 -1.48 4.24 -12.03
CA SER A 102 -1.24 5.59 -11.50
C SER A 102 -2.33 6.12 -10.59
N ASN A 103 -3.59 5.71 -10.77
CA ASN A 103 -4.76 6.18 -10.00
C ASN A 103 -5.41 5.09 -9.15
N ALA A 104 -4.93 3.85 -9.24
CA ALA A 104 -5.40 2.72 -8.44
C ALA A 104 -5.31 3.00 -6.92
N PRO A 105 -6.40 2.79 -6.16
CA PRO A 105 -6.35 2.91 -4.73
C PRO A 105 -5.46 1.83 -4.13
N VAL A 106 -4.69 2.22 -3.12
CA VAL A 106 -3.76 1.31 -2.43
C VAL A 106 -4.14 1.18 -0.96
N TYR A 107 -4.40 -0.04 -0.52
CA TYR A 107 -4.83 -0.35 0.84
C TYR A 107 -3.71 -1.02 1.64
N ARG A 108 -3.61 -0.71 2.93
CA ARG A 108 -2.78 -1.40 3.91
C ARG A 108 -3.65 -1.92 5.05
N GLN A 109 -3.13 -2.89 5.81
CA GLN A 109 -3.78 -3.59 6.94
C GLN A 109 -5.02 -4.41 6.56
N GLY A 110 -5.87 -3.91 5.67
CA GLY A 110 -6.95 -4.67 5.08
C GLY A 110 -7.83 -3.84 4.16
N TYR A 111 -8.89 -4.48 3.68
CA TYR A 111 -9.86 -3.93 2.74
C TYR A 111 -11.28 -4.45 3.06
N PRO A 112 -12.29 -3.58 3.09
CA PRO A 112 -13.68 -3.98 3.37
C PRO A 112 -14.39 -4.58 2.15
N MET A 113 -14.82 -5.83 2.29
CA MET A 113 -15.78 -6.46 1.39
C MET A 113 -17.21 -6.28 1.93
N TYR A 114 -18.22 -6.75 1.20
CA TYR A 114 -19.60 -6.69 1.68
C TYR A 114 -19.78 -7.71 2.83
N ARG A 115 -20.05 -7.22 4.05
CA ARG A 115 -20.22 -7.99 5.29
C ARG A 115 -19.03 -8.87 5.72
N SER A 116 -17.89 -8.80 5.03
CA SER A 116 -16.65 -9.50 5.35
C SER A 116 -15.44 -8.58 5.23
N TYR A 117 -14.32 -8.95 5.88
CA TYR A 117 -13.10 -8.15 5.86
C TYR A 117 -11.91 -8.97 5.33
N VAL A 118 -11.06 -8.34 4.53
CA VAL A 118 -9.83 -8.95 4.03
C VAL A 118 -8.64 -8.32 4.74
N SER A 119 -7.83 -9.09 5.44
CA SER A 119 -6.60 -8.59 6.09
C SER A 119 -5.41 -8.68 5.13
N ILE A 120 -4.54 -7.67 5.19
CA ILE A 120 -3.34 -7.54 4.35
C ILE A 120 -2.10 -7.69 5.25
N PRO A 121 -1.08 -8.48 4.87
CA PRO A 121 0.16 -8.63 5.65
C PRO A 121 0.82 -7.29 5.99
N LYS A 122 1.37 -7.16 7.21
CA LYS A 122 1.84 -5.88 7.79
C LYS A 122 2.84 -5.10 6.94
N LYS A 123 3.72 -5.77 6.20
CA LYS A 123 4.77 -5.17 5.35
C LYS A 123 4.34 -5.03 3.88
N ARG A 124 3.07 -5.29 3.58
CA ARG A 124 2.50 -5.26 2.24
C ARG A 124 1.37 -4.25 2.14
N ALA A 125 1.04 -3.94 0.90
CA ALA A 125 -0.15 -3.21 0.54
C ALA A 125 -0.78 -3.89 -0.68
N VAL A 126 -2.06 -3.62 -0.91
CA VAL A 126 -2.78 -4.10 -2.09
C VAL A 126 -3.08 -2.91 -2.96
N ARG A 127 -2.63 -2.95 -4.22
CA ARG A 127 -3.07 -2.02 -5.26
C ARG A 127 -4.28 -2.63 -5.97
N VAL A 128 -5.43 -2.00 -5.86
CA VAL A 128 -6.69 -2.49 -6.46
C VAL A 128 -6.80 -1.98 -7.89
N THR A 129 -6.98 -2.89 -8.84
CA THR A 129 -7.08 -2.57 -10.28
C THR A 129 -8.50 -2.73 -10.80
N PHE A 130 -9.34 -3.49 -10.08
CA PHE A 130 -10.72 -3.75 -10.46
C PHE A 130 -11.59 -3.89 -9.22
N GLU A 131 -12.76 -3.25 -9.25
CA GLU A 131 -13.84 -3.49 -8.30
C GLU A 131 -15.15 -3.65 -9.08
N ARG A 132 -15.98 -4.60 -8.68
CA ARG A 132 -17.34 -4.76 -9.18
C ARG A 132 -18.28 -5.02 -8.03
N GLU A 133 -19.46 -4.43 -8.07
CA GLU A 133 -20.56 -4.72 -7.16
C GLU A 133 -21.84 -4.94 -7.97
N ARG A 134 -22.64 -5.94 -7.57
CA ARG A 134 -23.88 -6.33 -8.24
C ARG A 134 -24.94 -6.67 -7.20
N LEU A 135 -26.15 -6.17 -7.41
CA LEU A 135 -27.36 -6.71 -6.81
C LEU A 135 -27.92 -7.80 -7.72
N LEU A 136 -28.20 -8.95 -7.12
CA LEU A 136 -28.68 -10.12 -7.85
C LEU A 136 -29.98 -10.65 -7.26
N ASP A 137 -30.73 -11.34 -8.10
CA ASP A 137 -31.89 -12.14 -7.69
C ASP A 137 -31.44 -13.52 -7.13
N ASP A 138 -32.42 -14.37 -6.84
CA ASP A 138 -32.22 -15.72 -6.34
C ASP A 138 -31.57 -16.67 -7.36
N LYS A 139 -31.67 -16.37 -8.66
CA LYS A 139 -31.04 -17.11 -9.76
C LYS A 139 -29.59 -16.66 -10.01
N GLY A 140 -29.22 -15.48 -9.53
CA GLY A 140 -27.88 -14.89 -9.72
C GLY A 140 -27.80 -13.93 -10.91
N ASP A 141 -28.95 -13.55 -11.48
CA ASP A 141 -29.06 -12.54 -12.51
C ASP A 141 -29.18 -11.14 -11.90
N LEU A 142 -28.90 -10.09 -12.67
CA LEU A 142 -29.10 -8.73 -12.19
C LEU A 142 -30.60 -8.51 -11.93
N CYS A 143 -30.97 -8.26 -10.68
CA CYS A 143 -32.36 -7.97 -10.29
C CYS A 143 -32.79 -6.54 -10.65
N LEU A 144 -31.83 -5.66 -10.98
CA LEU A 144 -32.04 -4.28 -11.34
C LEU A 144 -31.19 -3.90 -12.55
N ASP A 145 -31.71 -2.97 -13.34
CA ASP A 145 -30.97 -2.43 -14.47
C ASP A 145 -29.71 -1.69 -14.05
N THR A 146 -28.71 -1.67 -14.94
CA THR A 146 -27.42 -1.03 -14.68
C THR A 146 -27.50 0.48 -14.43
N SER A 147 -28.57 1.13 -14.87
CA SER A 147 -28.86 2.55 -14.65
C SER A 147 -29.46 2.85 -13.27
N ALA A 148 -29.88 1.85 -12.50
CA ALA A 148 -30.55 2.02 -11.21
C ALA A 148 -29.64 2.59 -10.10
N GLY A 149 -28.33 2.71 -10.34
CA GLY A 149 -27.40 3.41 -9.44
C GLY A 149 -27.29 2.77 -8.06
N SER A 150 -27.20 3.60 -7.02
CA SER A 150 -27.08 3.16 -5.63
C SER A 150 -28.45 2.92 -5.00
N GLN A 151 -28.58 1.79 -4.30
CA GLN A 151 -29.79 1.33 -3.64
C GLN A 151 -29.58 1.25 -2.13
N THR A 152 -30.63 1.55 -1.38
CA THR A 152 -30.62 1.40 0.08
C THR A 152 -31.25 0.06 0.44
N VAL A 153 -30.52 -0.77 1.18
CA VAL A 153 -31.05 -2.04 1.69
C VAL A 153 -31.99 -1.81 2.86
N LYS A 154 -32.98 -2.70 3.02
CA LYS A 154 -33.90 -2.72 4.15
C LYS A 154 -33.15 -2.78 5.48
N GLU A 155 -33.80 -2.27 6.52
CA GLU A 155 -33.33 -2.45 7.89
C GLU A 155 -33.47 -3.91 8.32
N GLY A 156 -32.61 -4.39 9.23
CA GLY A 156 -32.71 -5.74 9.76
C GLY A 156 -32.34 -6.87 8.78
N ILE A 157 -31.82 -6.57 7.58
CA ILE A 157 -31.47 -7.63 6.60
C ILE A 157 -30.44 -8.64 7.12
N ASP A 158 -29.67 -8.30 8.16
CA ASP A 158 -28.66 -9.19 8.71
C ASP A 158 -29.23 -10.42 9.39
N ASP A 159 -30.43 -10.32 9.97
CA ASP A 159 -31.14 -11.44 10.60
C ASP A 159 -31.66 -12.44 9.56
N HIS A 160 -31.67 -12.02 8.29
CA HIS A 160 -32.16 -12.76 7.13
C HIS A 160 -31.04 -13.27 6.22
N LEU A 161 -29.78 -13.16 6.66
CA LEU A 161 -28.65 -13.65 5.88
C LEU A 161 -28.56 -15.18 5.96
N VAL A 162 -28.76 -15.83 4.82
CA VAL A 162 -28.73 -17.29 4.68
C VAL A 162 -27.30 -17.81 4.50
N ASP A 163 -26.54 -17.19 3.60
CA ASP A 163 -25.14 -17.54 3.34
C ASP A 163 -24.32 -16.29 3.04
N LEU A 164 -23.10 -16.28 3.55
CA LEU A 164 -22.08 -15.31 3.15
C LEU A 164 -20.78 -16.06 2.91
N ARG A 165 -20.39 -16.11 1.65
CA ARG A 165 -19.17 -16.74 1.21
C ARG A 165 -18.20 -15.70 0.68
N THR A 166 -17.01 -15.63 1.26
CA THR A 166 -15.89 -14.85 0.74
C THR A 166 -14.79 -15.78 0.27
N THR A 167 -14.45 -15.70 -1.01
CA THR A 167 -13.46 -16.54 -1.66
C THR A 167 -12.31 -15.68 -2.17
N VAL A 168 -11.08 -16.07 -1.84
CA VAL A 168 -9.84 -15.51 -2.40
C VAL A 168 -9.25 -16.52 -3.36
N LYS A 169 -9.00 -16.10 -4.60
CA LYS A 169 -8.33 -16.89 -5.63
C LYS A 169 -6.99 -16.28 -5.96
N TYR A 170 -5.94 -17.08 -5.86
CA TYR A 170 -4.58 -16.71 -6.20
C TYR A 170 -4.19 -17.23 -7.58
N LYS A 171 -3.15 -16.63 -8.18
CA LYS A 171 -2.68 -17.02 -9.52
C LYS A 171 -2.17 -18.47 -9.60
N ASN A 172 -1.67 -19.02 -8.49
CA ASN A 172 -1.23 -20.42 -8.39
C ASN A 172 -2.40 -21.43 -8.38
N GLY A 173 -3.66 -20.96 -8.47
CA GLY A 173 -4.86 -21.80 -8.39
C GLY A 173 -5.35 -22.05 -6.97
N GLU A 174 -4.57 -21.70 -5.96
CA GLU A 174 -4.99 -21.82 -4.57
C GLU A 174 -6.21 -20.93 -4.31
N THR A 175 -7.18 -21.52 -3.62
CA THR A 175 -8.42 -20.85 -3.27
C THR A 175 -8.68 -20.99 -1.78
N LYS A 176 -8.92 -19.87 -1.11
CA LYS A 176 -9.35 -19.84 0.30
C LYS A 176 -10.78 -19.34 0.39
N THR A 177 -11.61 -20.08 1.08
CA THR A 177 -13.02 -19.73 1.28
C THR A 177 -13.31 -19.56 2.76
N LEU A 178 -14.08 -18.52 3.10
CA LEU A 178 -14.55 -18.23 4.44
C LEU A 178 -16.06 -18.01 4.43
N HIS A 179 -16.72 -18.55 5.45
CA HIS A 179 -18.17 -18.46 5.63
C HIS A 179 -18.54 -17.62 6.86
N GLY A 180 -19.50 -16.71 6.73
CA GLY A 180 -20.13 -15.98 7.84
C GLY A 180 -19.72 -14.50 7.98
N VAL A 181 -20.54 -13.74 8.71
CA VAL A 181 -20.48 -12.26 8.85
C VAL A 181 -19.35 -11.80 9.74
N GLY A 182 -18.74 -10.66 9.39
CA GLY A 182 -17.71 -9.99 10.20
C GLY A 182 -16.41 -10.77 10.30
N LYS A 183 -16.33 -11.95 9.68
CA LYS A 183 -15.13 -12.76 9.67
C LYS A 183 -14.07 -12.15 8.76
N THR A 184 -12.83 -12.47 9.07
CA THR A 184 -11.66 -11.94 8.36
C THR A 184 -10.97 -13.02 7.56
N VAL A 185 -10.81 -12.81 6.25
CA VAL A 185 -9.93 -13.61 5.41
C VAL A 185 -8.57 -12.95 5.39
N SER A 186 -7.52 -13.67 5.79
CA SER A 186 -6.16 -13.15 5.70
C SER A 186 -5.54 -13.49 4.35
N LEU A 187 -5.07 -12.48 3.64
CA LEU A 187 -4.28 -12.70 2.43
C LEU A 187 -2.92 -13.28 2.79
N GLU A 188 -2.46 -14.20 1.96
CA GLU A 188 -1.09 -14.69 2.02
C GLU A 188 -0.09 -13.62 1.58
N ASP A 189 1.16 -13.74 2.03
CA ASP A 189 2.24 -12.89 1.51
C ASP A 189 2.73 -13.40 0.14
N ILE A 190 1.87 -13.25 -0.86
CA ILE A 190 2.11 -13.56 -2.27
C ILE A 190 2.73 -12.36 -2.98
N LYS A 191 3.94 -11.98 -2.55
CA LYS A 191 4.66 -10.79 -3.07
C LYS A 191 4.58 -10.67 -4.60
N ASP A 192 4.15 -9.50 -5.07
CA ASP A 192 4.08 -9.09 -6.48
C ASP A 192 3.18 -9.99 -7.36
N GLN A 193 2.29 -10.78 -6.74
CA GLN A 193 1.28 -11.58 -7.41
C GLN A 193 -0.12 -10.94 -7.35
N ASP A 194 -0.94 -11.36 -8.30
CA ASP A 194 -2.32 -10.92 -8.45
C ASP A 194 -3.26 -11.90 -7.73
N PHE A 195 -4.38 -11.37 -7.24
CA PHE A 195 -5.44 -12.15 -6.61
C PHE A 195 -6.81 -11.55 -6.93
N GLU A 196 -7.83 -12.38 -6.77
CA GLU A 196 -9.24 -12.00 -6.86
C GLU A 196 -9.94 -12.35 -5.54
N VAL A 197 -10.75 -11.43 -5.01
CA VAL A 197 -11.64 -11.69 -3.89
C VAL A 197 -13.07 -11.52 -4.35
N VAL A 198 -13.91 -12.52 -4.10
CA VAL A 198 -15.35 -12.46 -4.36
C VAL A 198 -16.08 -12.69 -3.05
N SER A 199 -16.97 -11.77 -2.68
CA SER A 199 -17.92 -11.95 -1.58
C SER A 199 -19.32 -12.07 -2.18
N LEU A 200 -20.03 -13.12 -1.81
CA LEU A 200 -21.43 -13.34 -2.19
C LEU A 200 -22.25 -13.52 -0.92
N ALA A 201 -23.18 -12.59 -0.69
CA ALA A 201 -24.19 -12.68 0.36
C ALA A 201 -25.53 -13.07 -0.24
N SER A 202 -26.24 -14.01 0.37
CA SER A 202 -27.58 -14.43 0.00
C SER A 202 -28.52 -14.29 1.18
N TYR A 203 -29.70 -13.74 0.92
CA TYR A 203 -30.74 -13.45 1.91
C TYR A 203 -32.04 -14.20 1.54
N ASP A 204 -32.85 -14.56 2.53
CA ASP A 204 -34.15 -15.21 2.33
C ASP A 204 -35.30 -14.21 2.08
N ILE A 205 -35.01 -12.91 2.20
CA ILE A 205 -35.93 -11.83 1.88
C ILE A 205 -35.43 -10.98 0.70
N ILE A 206 -36.36 -10.25 0.10
CA ILE A 206 -36.05 -9.13 -0.79
C ILE A 206 -35.38 -8.01 0.02
N ILE A 207 -34.12 -7.70 -0.30
CA ILE A 207 -33.28 -6.74 0.44
C ILE A 207 -33.43 -5.29 -0.04
N VAL A 208 -33.90 -5.07 -1.26
CA VAL A 208 -34.23 -3.72 -1.79
C VAL A 208 -35.74 -3.64 -2.02
N PRO A 209 -36.46 -2.68 -1.42
CA PRO A 209 -37.93 -2.56 -1.56
C PRO A 209 -38.39 -2.56 -3.02
N GLU A 210 -39.53 -3.22 -3.30
CA GLU A 210 -40.16 -3.25 -4.64
C GLU A 210 -39.30 -3.90 -5.75
N THR A 211 -38.34 -4.75 -5.38
CA THR A 211 -37.46 -5.47 -6.33
C THR A 211 -37.50 -6.98 -6.10
N THR A 212 -36.71 -7.72 -6.87
CA THR A 212 -36.43 -9.16 -6.66
C THR A 212 -35.04 -9.41 -6.07
N CYS A 213 -34.33 -8.36 -5.64
CA CYS A 213 -32.95 -8.48 -5.18
C CYS A 213 -32.88 -9.23 -3.85
N THR A 214 -32.15 -10.34 -3.82
CA THR A 214 -31.93 -11.18 -2.63
C THR A 214 -30.44 -11.47 -2.40
N LYS A 215 -29.56 -11.03 -3.30
CA LYS A 215 -28.12 -11.30 -3.22
C LYS A 215 -27.28 -10.06 -3.50
N VAL A 216 -26.11 -10.00 -2.86
CA VAL A 216 -25.08 -8.98 -3.10
C VAL A 216 -23.77 -9.66 -3.45
N GLU A 217 -23.24 -9.38 -4.63
CA GLU A 217 -21.90 -9.81 -5.05
C GLU A 217 -20.95 -8.61 -5.07
N LYS A 218 -19.79 -8.75 -4.42
CA LYS A 218 -18.67 -7.82 -4.57
C LYS A 218 -17.42 -8.56 -5.00
N THR A 219 -16.80 -8.11 -6.10
CA THR A 219 -15.54 -8.64 -6.64
C THR A 219 -14.46 -7.57 -6.56
N VAL A 220 -13.27 -7.94 -6.13
CA VAL A 220 -12.08 -7.07 -6.12
C VAL A 220 -10.91 -7.82 -6.71
N LYS A 221 -10.19 -7.21 -7.66
CA LYS A 221 -8.90 -7.70 -8.13
C LYS A 221 -7.81 -6.74 -7.71
N GLY A 222 -6.72 -7.29 -7.22
CA GLY A 222 -5.58 -6.50 -6.78
C GLY A 222 -4.26 -7.23 -6.94
N THR A 223 -3.20 -6.45 -6.83
CA THR A 223 -1.83 -6.94 -6.80
C THR A 223 -1.24 -6.65 -5.43
N MET A 224 -0.63 -7.66 -4.82
CA MET A 224 0.13 -7.50 -3.57
C MET A 224 1.44 -6.78 -3.88
N VAL A 225 1.70 -5.63 -3.28
CA VAL A 225 2.91 -4.84 -3.51
C VAL A 225 3.72 -4.68 -2.24
N THR A 226 5.03 -4.50 -2.42
CA THR A 226 5.92 -4.12 -1.32
C THR A 226 5.56 -2.72 -0.80
N MET A 227 5.41 -2.60 0.52
CA MET A 227 5.14 -1.33 1.19
C MET A 227 6.35 -0.94 2.06
N TYR A 228 6.95 0.20 1.77
CA TYR A 228 8.00 0.80 2.58
C TYR A 228 7.42 1.82 3.57
N GLU A 229 8.08 1.98 4.72
CA GLU A 229 7.75 3.07 5.65
C GLU A 229 8.03 4.44 5.02
N LYS A 230 9.17 4.56 4.32
CA LYS A 230 9.71 5.77 3.68
C LYS A 230 10.31 5.42 2.32
N ASN A 231 10.39 6.40 1.42
CA ASN A 231 10.94 6.21 0.09
C ASN A 231 12.43 5.81 0.19
N PRO A 232 12.82 4.62 -0.30
CA PRO A 232 14.20 4.15 -0.19
C PRO A 232 15.19 5.03 -0.96
N ASN A 233 14.78 5.60 -2.10
CA ASN A 233 15.63 6.46 -2.94
C ASN A 233 15.87 7.85 -2.33
N GLY A 234 15.00 8.29 -1.42
CA GLY A 234 15.14 9.57 -0.71
C GLY A 234 15.54 9.43 0.75
N SER A 235 15.61 8.20 1.27
CA SER A 235 16.15 7.92 2.59
C SER A 235 17.66 7.73 2.48
N LYS A 236 18.44 8.53 3.22
CA LYS A 236 19.84 8.21 3.51
C LYS A 236 19.91 7.06 4.52
N ARG A 237 19.23 5.94 4.27
CA ARG A 237 19.35 4.75 5.12
C ARG A 237 20.72 4.16 4.82
N LEU A 238 21.66 4.36 5.74
CA LEU A 238 22.66 3.34 6.01
C LEU A 238 21.85 2.06 6.27
N ASN A 239 21.99 1.05 5.41
CA ASN A 239 21.41 -0.26 5.63
C ASN A 239 22.17 -0.89 6.79
N ILE A 240 21.88 -0.42 8.01
CA ILE A 240 22.38 -1.06 9.22
C ILE A 240 21.62 -2.38 9.30
N ASN A 241 22.31 -3.47 8.95
CA ASN A 241 21.76 -4.80 9.05
C ASN A 241 21.46 -5.07 10.53
N ASN A 242 20.18 -5.24 10.88
CA ASN A 242 19.75 -5.40 12.28
C ASN A 242 20.41 -6.59 12.97
N ILE A 243 20.81 -7.62 12.21
CA ILE A 243 21.59 -8.76 12.72
C ILE A 243 22.98 -8.29 13.17
N LEU A 244 23.66 -7.48 12.35
CA LEU A 244 24.96 -6.94 12.69
C LEU A 244 24.90 -5.96 13.87
N LEU A 245 23.86 -5.13 13.92
CA LEU A 245 23.65 -4.22 15.05
C LEU A 245 23.41 -5.00 16.35
N SER A 246 22.65 -6.10 16.28
CA SER A 246 22.44 -7.00 17.42
C SER A 246 23.73 -7.68 17.88
N ILE A 247 24.60 -8.08 16.95
CA ILE A 247 25.92 -8.66 17.27
C ILE A 247 26.83 -7.62 17.93
N VAL A 248 26.85 -6.38 17.42
CA VAL A 248 27.64 -5.29 18.01
C VAL A 248 27.13 -4.93 19.42
N ILE A 249 25.82 -4.88 19.63
CA ILE A 249 25.23 -4.64 20.96
C ILE A 249 25.57 -5.78 21.93
N MET A 250 25.47 -7.04 21.49
CA MET A 250 25.87 -8.20 22.30
C MET A 250 27.36 -8.12 22.68
N LEU A 251 28.25 -7.85 21.72
CA LEU A 251 29.69 -7.71 22.00
C LEU A 251 29.98 -6.58 22.99
N LEU A 252 29.29 -5.44 22.89
CA LEU A 252 29.43 -4.34 23.84
C LEU A 252 28.96 -4.72 25.26
N MET A 253 27.93 -5.56 25.39
CA MET A 253 27.45 -6.03 26.70
C MET A 253 28.37 -7.10 27.33
N PHE A 254 29.06 -7.92 26.53
CA PHE A 254 30.03 -8.89 27.02
C PHE A 254 31.39 -8.28 27.41
N MET A 255 31.65 -7.04 26.98
CA MET A 255 32.91 -6.33 27.23
C MET A 255 32.84 -5.36 28.43
N ASN A 256 31.71 -5.35 29.16
CA ASN A 256 31.46 -4.55 30.35
C ASN A 256 31.26 -5.47 31.56
#